data_AF-A0A948FQR0-F1
#
_entry.id   AF-A0A948FQR0-F1
#
_cell.length_a   1.000
_cell.length_b   1.000
_cell.length_c   1.000
_cell.angle_alpha   90.00
_cell.angle_beta   90.00
_cell.angle_gamma   90.00
#
_symmetry.space_group_name_H-M   'P 1'
#
loop_
_entity.id
_entity.type
_entity.pdbx_description
1 polymer ?
#
loop_
_entity_poly.entity_id
_entity_poly.type
_entity_poly.pdbx_seq_one_letter_code
_entity_poly.pdbx_strand_id
1 'polypeptide(L)'
;MRALRKSRRSPHAPALLATLMVATAVVGAPRPAMADDPDVPSRSEVRAAGEAAEAGERDVVQVRADLAAAQVVVDRTAISAARAAEEYNGARYVAQQARAEAALARRAERAASARVERVRTSYAEVVRGSLGTNRDLEALSSIMASEDLGQMLERTTAYRIVGSTLDARYDELTLVREEAEEASDAAAAARVTAQEARSDAAVKRDRAEAAATRAEDEAAKMAARTRSLVAELARLRGVSVD
;
A
#
# COMPACT_ATOMS: atom_id res chain seq x y z
N MET A 1 -13.27 -10.61 -26.33
CA MET A 1 -14.43 -11.25 -25.67
C MET A 1 -14.49 -10.79 -24.21
N ARG A 2 -15.56 -10.09 -23.87
CA ARG A 2 -15.84 -9.45 -22.57
C ARG A 2 -16.26 -10.48 -21.52
N ALA A 3 -15.61 -10.51 -20.37
CA ALA A 3 -16.15 -11.16 -19.17
C ALA A 3 -16.64 -10.07 -18.21
N LEU A 4 -17.95 -9.82 -18.27
CA LEU A 4 -18.72 -8.96 -17.37
C LEU A 4 -18.68 -9.55 -15.95
N ARG A 5 -17.94 -8.92 -15.03
CA ARG A 5 -18.01 -9.27 -13.60
C ARG A 5 -19.24 -8.62 -12.97
N LYS A 6 -20.17 -9.51 -12.62
CA LYS A 6 -21.46 -9.31 -11.95
C LYS A 6 -21.30 -8.55 -10.63
N SER A 7 -21.94 -7.38 -10.55
CA SER A 7 -22.12 -6.59 -9.33
C SER A 7 -23.00 -7.35 -8.33
N ARG A 8 -22.54 -7.52 -7.09
CA ARG A 8 -23.37 -7.98 -5.99
C ARG A 8 -23.94 -6.77 -5.27
N ARG A 9 -25.25 -6.58 -5.47
CA ARG A 9 -26.10 -5.66 -4.70
C ARG A 9 -26.32 -6.21 -3.28
N SER A 10 -26.59 -5.26 -2.40
CA SER A 10 -26.85 -5.23 -0.96
C SER A 10 -27.82 -6.30 -0.43
N PRO A 11 -27.93 -6.40 0.91
CA PRO A 11 -29.24 -6.11 1.49
C PRO A 11 -29.19 -5.17 2.71
N HIS A 12 -30.26 -4.39 2.80
CA HIS A 12 -30.65 -3.48 3.87
C HIS A 12 -31.17 -4.21 5.12
N ALA A 13 -31.30 -3.41 6.19
CA ALA A 13 -32.27 -3.48 7.30
C ALA A 13 -31.83 -4.24 8.58
N PRO A 14 -32.40 -3.94 9.78
CA PRO A 14 -33.58 -3.11 10.04
C PRO A 14 -33.48 -2.06 11.18
N ALA A 15 -34.37 -1.07 11.11
CA ALA A 15 -34.79 -0.22 12.21
C ALA A 15 -35.73 -1.02 13.14
N LEU A 16 -35.51 -0.93 14.45
CA LEU A 16 -36.37 -1.52 15.49
C LEU A 16 -37.03 -0.40 16.30
N LEU A 17 -38.32 -0.19 16.01
CA LEU A 17 -39.30 0.43 16.90
C LEU A 17 -39.56 -0.54 18.07
N ALA A 18 -39.47 -0.07 19.31
CA ALA A 18 -39.95 -0.79 20.48
C ALA A 18 -40.97 0.07 21.24
N THR A 19 -42.23 -0.30 21.08
CA THR A 19 -43.39 0.16 21.85
C THR A 19 -43.52 -0.72 23.08
N LEU A 20 -43.53 -0.17 24.29
CA LEU A 20 -43.82 -0.93 25.51
C LEU A 20 -45.02 -0.30 26.24
N MET A 21 -46.19 -0.92 26.06
CA MET A 21 -47.31 -0.87 26.99
C MET A 21 -47.08 -1.90 28.10
N VAL A 22 -47.19 -1.50 29.37
CA VAL A 22 -47.66 -2.39 30.44
C VAL A 22 -48.59 -1.60 31.35
N ALA A 23 -49.85 -2.03 31.36
CA ALA A 23 -50.85 -1.67 32.34
C ALA A 23 -50.92 -2.79 33.39
N THR A 24 -50.81 -2.44 34.67
CA THR A 24 -51.26 -3.28 35.78
C THR A 24 -51.85 -2.40 36.86
N ALA A 25 -53.17 -2.53 37.02
CA ALA A 25 -53.97 -1.90 38.05
C ALA A 25 -53.84 -2.68 39.36
N VAL A 26 -53.53 -1.98 40.46
CA VAL A 26 -53.78 -2.45 41.83
C VAL A 26 -54.73 -1.46 42.48
N VAL A 27 -55.97 -1.90 42.70
CA VAL A 27 -56.99 -1.16 43.45
C VAL A 27 -56.74 -1.41 44.94
N GLY A 28 -56.12 -0.44 45.61
CA GLY A 28 -56.02 -0.37 47.07
C GLY A 28 -57.05 0.63 47.63
N ALA A 29 -57.81 0.22 48.63
CA ALA A 29 -58.86 1.03 49.26
C ALA A 29 -58.32 2.34 49.89
N PRO A 30 -59.03 3.48 49.76
CA PRO A 30 -58.58 4.74 50.37
C PRO A 30 -58.82 4.71 51.89
N ARG A 31 -57.73 4.81 52.67
CA ARG A 31 -57.80 5.30 54.05
C ARG A 31 -57.99 6.82 54.00
N PRO A 32 -58.87 7.43 54.81
CA PRO A 32 -58.96 8.89 54.90
C PRO A 32 -57.66 9.42 55.52
N ALA A 33 -56.82 10.03 54.69
CA ALA A 33 -55.70 10.83 55.17
C ALA A 33 -56.28 12.12 55.76
N MET A 34 -55.94 12.42 57.01
CA MET A 34 -56.18 13.74 57.58
C MET A 34 -55.39 14.75 56.74
N ALA A 35 -56.05 15.82 56.32
CA ALA A 35 -55.40 16.91 55.59
C ALA A 35 -54.46 17.63 56.57
N ASP A 36 -53.17 17.30 56.51
CA ASP A 36 -52.12 18.21 57.00
C ASP A 36 -52.20 19.51 56.19
N ASP A 37 -52.00 20.64 56.88
CA ASP A 37 -51.95 21.99 56.30
C ASP A 37 -51.03 21.99 55.05
N PRO A 38 -51.40 22.63 53.92
CA PRO A 38 -50.52 22.69 52.77
C PRO A 38 -49.25 23.43 53.14
N ASP A 39 -48.14 22.69 53.19
CA ASP A 39 -46.81 23.21 53.45
C ASP A 39 -46.41 24.16 52.30
N VAL A 40 -46.61 25.47 52.49
CA VAL A 40 -46.31 26.48 51.47
C VAL A 40 -44.81 26.80 51.54
N PRO A 41 -44.06 26.67 50.43
CA PRO A 41 -42.63 26.93 50.43
C PRO A 41 -42.29 28.36 50.88
N SER A 42 -41.29 28.46 51.73
CA SER A 42 -40.69 29.72 52.16
C SER A 42 -39.95 30.41 51.00
N ARG A 43 -39.79 31.74 51.09
CA ARG A 43 -39.01 32.53 50.11
C ARG A 43 -37.55 32.07 50.00
N SER A 44 -36.99 31.54 51.09
CA SER A 44 -35.64 30.96 51.11
C SER A 44 -35.56 29.70 50.27
N GLU A 45 -36.56 28.81 50.37
CA GLU A 45 -36.60 27.57 49.59
C GLU A 45 -36.77 27.84 48.10
N VAL A 46 -37.63 28.79 47.72
CA VAL A 46 -37.78 29.19 46.31
C VAL A 46 -36.47 29.76 45.75
N ARG A 47 -35.74 30.56 46.53
CA ARG A 47 -34.45 31.11 46.10
C ARG A 47 -33.39 30.02 45.96
N ALA A 48 -33.30 29.12 46.95
CA ALA A 48 -32.38 27.99 46.89
C ALA A 48 -32.69 27.06 45.70
N ALA A 49 -33.97 26.82 45.41
CA ALA A 49 -34.40 26.07 44.24
C ALA A 49 -34.03 26.77 42.92
N GLY A 50 -34.16 28.10 42.86
CA GLY A 50 -33.73 28.90 41.71
C GLY A 50 -32.22 28.81 41.47
N GLU A 51 -31.41 29.00 42.52
CA GLU A 51 -29.94 28.88 42.44
C GLU A 51 -29.50 27.46 42.03
N ALA A 52 -30.19 26.42 42.54
CA ALA A 52 -29.94 25.03 42.16
C ALA A 52 -30.31 24.76 40.68
N ALA A 53 -31.40 25.35 40.18
CA ALA A 53 -31.79 25.23 38.78
C ALA A 53 -30.76 25.88 37.85
N GLU A 54 -30.29 27.09 38.16
CA GLU A 54 -29.23 27.77 37.39
C GLU A 54 -27.90 27.00 37.43
N ALA A 55 -27.57 26.35 38.55
CA ALA A 55 -26.41 25.46 38.63
C ALA A 55 -26.59 24.24 37.70
N GLY A 56 -27.75 23.56 37.77
CA GLY A 56 -28.04 22.41 36.92
C GLY A 56 -28.04 22.73 35.41
N GLU A 57 -28.52 23.91 35.01
CA GLU A 57 -28.44 24.36 33.61
C GLU A 57 -26.99 24.47 33.13
N ARG A 58 -26.11 25.04 33.96
CA ARG A 58 -24.68 25.14 33.65
C ARG A 58 -24.04 23.76 33.52
N ASP A 59 -24.40 22.82 34.38
CA ASP A 59 -23.91 21.43 34.32
C ASP A 59 -24.37 20.72 33.04
N VAL A 60 -25.63 20.90 32.62
CA VAL A 60 -26.13 20.34 31.35
C VAL A 60 -25.38 20.90 30.14
N VAL A 61 -25.09 22.19 30.13
CA VAL A 61 -24.30 22.83 29.07
C VAL A 61 -22.88 22.26 29.04
N GLN A 62 -22.25 22.11 30.21
CA GLN A 62 -20.92 21.53 30.32
C GLN A 62 -20.86 20.08 29.83
N VAL A 63 -21.81 19.23 30.25
CA VAL A 63 -21.88 17.82 29.81
C VAL A 63 -22.08 17.71 28.30
N ARG A 64 -22.90 18.57 27.69
CA ARG A 64 -23.08 18.62 26.22
C ARG A 64 -21.79 19.03 25.51
N ALA A 65 -21.06 20.00 26.06
CA ALA A 65 -19.77 20.41 25.52
C ALA A 65 -18.75 19.27 25.59
N ASP A 66 -18.70 18.55 26.70
CA ASP A 66 -17.84 17.38 26.90
C ASP A 66 -18.16 16.24 25.92
N LEU A 67 -19.46 15.97 25.67
CA LEU A 67 -19.90 14.98 24.67
C LEU A 67 -19.45 15.37 23.26
N ALA A 68 -19.63 16.63 22.88
CA ALA A 68 -19.17 17.12 21.57
C ALA A 68 -17.64 17.03 21.45
N ALA A 69 -16.89 17.36 22.51
CA ALA A 69 -15.45 17.24 22.54
C ALA A 69 -14.99 15.77 22.41
N ALA A 70 -15.65 14.84 23.08
CA ALA A 70 -15.37 13.40 22.96
C ALA A 70 -15.56 12.90 21.52
N GLN A 71 -16.65 13.32 20.84
CA GLN A 71 -16.88 12.96 19.44
C GLN A 71 -15.77 13.49 18.53
N VAL A 72 -15.32 14.73 18.73
CA VAL A 72 -14.22 15.32 17.94
C VAL A 72 -12.92 14.53 18.08
N VAL A 73 -12.64 13.97 19.27
CA VAL A 73 -11.45 13.12 19.48
C VAL A 73 -11.55 11.82 18.68
N VAL A 74 -12.71 11.16 18.70
CA VAL A 74 -12.95 9.94 17.91
C VAL A 74 -12.81 10.22 16.41
N ASP A 75 -13.42 11.29 15.91
CA ASP A 75 -13.36 11.64 14.49
C ASP A 75 -11.92 11.93 14.03
N ARG A 76 -11.15 12.68 14.84
CA ARG A 76 -9.75 13.00 14.54
C ARG A 76 -8.86 11.75 14.49
N THR A 77 -9.04 10.84 15.44
CA THR A 77 -8.25 9.60 15.49
C THR A 77 -8.62 8.64 14.36
N ALA A 78 -9.91 8.54 14.01
CA ALA A 78 -10.37 7.79 12.85
C ALA A 78 -9.81 8.34 11.52
N ILE A 79 -9.83 9.66 11.33
CA ILE A 79 -9.23 10.31 10.14
C ILE A 79 -7.73 10.03 10.06
N SER A 80 -7.01 10.08 11.18
CA SER A 80 -5.58 9.77 11.23
C SER A 80 -5.29 8.32 10.82
N ALA A 81 -6.07 7.37 11.33
CA ALA A 81 -5.97 5.96 10.94
C ALA A 81 -6.27 5.75 9.45
N ALA A 82 -7.31 6.39 8.92
CA ALA A 82 -7.65 6.32 7.50
C ALA A 82 -6.51 6.84 6.61
N ARG A 83 -5.92 7.99 6.94
CA ARG A 83 -4.78 8.54 6.19
C ARG A 83 -3.58 7.61 6.19
N ALA A 84 -3.23 7.04 7.35
CA ALA A 84 -2.12 6.09 7.43
C ALA A 84 -2.38 4.82 6.60
N ALA A 85 -3.63 4.35 6.56
CA ALA A 85 -4.03 3.23 5.71
C ALA A 85 -3.94 3.57 4.21
N GLU A 86 -4.31 4.78 3.79
CA GLU A 86 -4.15 5.27 2.43
C GLU A 86 -2.67 5.36 2.02
N GLU A 87 -1.81 5.90 2.88
CA GLU A 87 -0.36 5.95 2.66
C GLU A 87 0.23 4.54 2.48
N TYR A 88 -0.15 3.60 3.34
CA TYR A 88 0.25 2.20 3.19
C TYR A 88 -0.22 1.61 1.86
N ASN A 89 -1.48 1.83 1.48
CA ASN A 89 -2.01 1.35 0.20
C ASN A 89 -1.24 1.91 -1.00
N GLY A 90 -0.90 3.21 -0.97
CA GLY A 90 -0.06 3.85 -1.98
C GLY A 90 1.33 3.21 -2.06
N ALA A 91 2.02 3.05 -0.94
CA ALA A 91 3.35 2.43 -0.91
C ALA A 91 3.33 0.95 -1.33
N ARG A 92 2.28 0.20 -0.94
CA ARG A 92 2.07 -1.17 -1.38
C ARG A 92 1.92 -1.26 -2.91
N TYR A 93 1.25 -0.30 -3.53
CA TYR A 93 1.11 -0.24 -4.99
C TYR A 93 2.44 0.08 -5.68
N VAL A 94 3.19 1.07 -5.16
CA VAL A 94 4.55 1.39 -5.66
C VAL A 94 5.48 0.19 -5.56
N ALA A 95 5.47 -0.53 -4.43
CA ALA A 95 6.28 -1.73 -4.24
C ALA A 95 5.94 -2.85 -5.25
N GLN A 96 4.66 -2.99 -5.63
CA GLN A 96 4.24 -3.95 -6.65
C GLN A 96 4.75 -3.57 -8.05
N GLN A 97 4.68 -2.29 -8.41
CA GLN A 97 5.21 -1.79 -9.68
C GLN A 97 6.72 -1.99 -9.76
N ALA A 98 7.47 -1.55 -8.75
CA ALA A 98 8.92 -1.71 -8.70
C ALA A 98 9.35 -3.19 -8.78
N ARG A 99 8.59 -4.10 -8.15
CA ARG A 99 8.83 -5.55 -8.27
C ARG A 99 8.59 -6.06 -9.71
N ALA A 100 7.56 -5.56 -10.39
CA ALA A 100 7.28 -5.94 -11.77
C ALA A 100 8.37 -5.45 -12.72
N GLU A 101 8.82 -4.20 -12.54
CA GLU A 101 9.94 -3.60 -13.28
C GLU A 101 11.24 -4.38 -13.05
N ALA A 102 11.59 -4.69 -11.80
CA ALA A 102 12.76 -5.52 -11.50
C ALA A 102 12.68 -6.90 -12.18
N ALA A 103 11.50 -7.51 -12.29
CA ALA A 103 11.32 -8.76 -13.00
C ALA A 103 11.45 -8.62 -14.54
N LEU A 104 11.07 -7.49 -15.10
CA LEU A 104 11.29 -7.17 -16.52
C LEU A 104 12.77 -6.90 -16.80
N ALA A 105 13.43 -6.06 -16.01
CA ALA A 105 14.86 -5.75 -16.15
C ALA A 105 15.72 -7.02 -16.05
N ARG A 106 15.43 -7.89 -15.06
CA ARG A 106 16.13 -9.19 -14.94
C ARG A 106 15.90 -10.12 -16.14
N ARG A 107 14.77 -10.00 -16.85
CA ARG A 107 14.53 -10.76 -18.10
C ARG A 107 15.37 -10.20 -19.23
N ALA A 108 15.47 -8.87 -19.34
CA ALA A 108 16.32 -8.19 -20.32
C ALA A 108 17.80 -8.53 -20.12
N GLU A 109 18.31 -8.44 -18.88
CA GLU A 109 19.65 -8.88 -18.48
C GLU A 109 19.96 -10.29 -19.01
N ARG A 110 19.10 -11.28 -18.70
CA ARG A 110 19.30 -12.66 -19.17
C ARG A 110 19.28 -12.79 -20.70
N ALA A 111 18.42 -12.04 -21.37
CA ALA A 111 18.33 -12.05 -22.83
C ALA A 111 19.60 -11.47 -23.47
N ALA A 112 20.13 -10.38 -22.91
CA ALA A 112 21.37 -9.74 -23.34
C ALA A 112 22.58 -10.65 -23.09
N SER A 113 22.72 -11.25 -21.90
CA SER A 113 23.79 -12.23 -21.63
C SER A 113 23.73 -13.43 -22.60
N ALA A 114 22.53 -13.95 -22.88
CA ALA A 114 22.38 -15.02 -23.86
C ALA A 114 22.75 -14.58 -25.29
N ARG A 115 22.55 -13.30 -25.64
CA ARG A 115 22.97 -12.73 -26.92
C ARG A 115 24.50 -12.67 -27.02
N VAL A 116 25.18 -12.21 -25.96
CA VAL A 116 26.66 -12.21 -25.89
C VAL A 116 27.22 -13.60 -26.16
N GLU A 117 26.70 -14.64 -25.52
CA GLU A 117 27.19 -16.01 -25.73
C GLU A 117 26.94 -16.50 -27.16
N ARG A 118 25.79 -16.20 -27.78
CA ARG A 118 25.55 -16.55 -29.18
C ARG A 118 26.55 -15.87 -30.14
N VAL A 119 26.79 -14.57 -29.97
CA VAL A 119 27.74 -13.82 -30.81
C VAL A 119 29.17 -14.32 -30.57
N ARG A 120 29.53 -14.62 -29.31
CA ARG A 120 30.83 -15.20 -28.96
C ARG A 120 31.05 -16.57 -29.62
N THR A 121 30.05 -17.45 -29.61
CA THR A 121 30.13 -18.75 -30.29
C THR A 121 30.30 -18.56 -31.80
N SER A 122 29.52 -17.67 -32.42
CA SER A 122 29.65 -17.37 -33.85
C SER A 122 31.03 -16.80 -34.20
N TYR A 123 31.57 -15.89 -33.39
CA TYR A 123 32.92 -15.36 -33.56
C TYR A 123 33.98 -16.47 -33.48
N ALA A 124 33.88 -17.36 -32.47
CA ALA A 124 34.81 -18.48 -32.31
C ALA A 124 34.73 -19.51 -33.45
N GLU A 125 33.57 -19.67 -34.09
CA GLU A 125 33.41 -20.49 -35.29
C GLU A 125 34.10 -19.87 -36.51
N VAL A 126 33.95 -18.56 -36.73
CA VAL A 126 34.63 -17.83 -37.83
C VAL A 126 36.15 -17.88 -37.65
N VAL A 127 36.65 -17.65 -36.43
CA VAL A 127 38.09 -17.74 -36.12
C VAL A 127 38.62 -19.16 -36.34
N ARG A 128 37.92 -20.20 -35.87
CA ARG A 128 38.31 -21.59 -36.13
C ARG A 128 38.29 -21.94 -37.62
N GLY A 129 37.30 -21.47 -38.37
CA GLY A 129 37.22 -21.65 -39.81
C GLY A 129 38.41 -21.00 -40.51
N SER A 130 38.74 -19.75 -40.16
CA SER A 130 39.89 -19.02 -40.71
C SER A 130 41.24 -19.69 -40.40
N LEU A 131 41.42 -20.21 -39.18
CA LEU A 131 42.65 -20.92 -38.78
C LEU A 131 42.73 -22.33 -39.37
N GLY A 132 41.60 -23.02 -39.58
CA GLY A 132 41.57 -24.33 -40.22
C GLY A 132 42.07 -24.31 -41.66
N THR A 133 41.87 -23.17 -42.36
CA THR A 133 42.43 -22.90 -43.69
C THR A 133 43.97 -22.75 -43.66
N ASN A 134 44.62 -22.57 -42.50
CA ASN A 134 46.09 -22.57 -42.41
C ASN A 134 46.76 -23.94 -42.64
N ARG A 135 46.00 -25.02 -42.91
CA ARG A 135 46.56 -26.18 -43.64
C ARG A 135 47.14 -25.79 -45.01
N ASP A 136 46.81 -24.60 -45.51
CA ASP A 136 47.44 -23.99 -46.67
C ASP A 136 48.90 -23.56 -46.45
N LEU A 137 49.48 -23.68 -45.24
CA LEU A 137 50.93 -23.51 -45.06
C LEU A 137 51.72 -24.67 -45.73
N GLU A 138 51.15 -25.88 -45.74
CA GLU A 138 51.68 -27.00 -46.52
C GLU A 138 51.53 -26.72 -48.04
N ALA A 139 50.38 -26.16 -48.45
CA ALA A 139 50.17 -25.70 -49.83
C ALA A 139 51.08 -24.53 -50.24
N LEU A 140 51.49 -23.66 -49.30
CA LEU A 140 52.41 -22.53 -49.55
C LEU A 140 53.80 -23.01 -49.97
N SER A 141 54.27 -24.15 -49.41
CA SER A 141 55.52 -24.78 -49.85
C SER A 141 55.43 -25.35 -51.27
N SER A 142 54.23 -25.77 -51.69
CA SER A 142 53.93 -26.24 -53.05
C SER A 142 53.77 -25.10 -54.06
N ILE A 143 53.33 -23.91 -53.63
CA ILE A 143 53.03 -22.76 -54.52
C ILE A 143 54.26 -21.87 -54.74
N MET A 144 55.21 -21.79 -53.80
CA MET A 144 56.51 -21.11 -54.07
C MET A 144 57.29 -21.77 -55.22
N ALA A 145 56.90 -22.97 -55.66
CA ALA A 145 57.43 -23.64 -56.84
C ALA A 145 56.71 -23.28 -58.16
N SER A 146 55.61 -22.51 -58.14
CA SER A 146 54.81 -22.13 -59.32
C SER A 146 54.62 -20.61 -59.41
N GLU A 147 55.23 -19.97 -60.41
CA GLU A 147 55.24 -18.51 -60.64
C GLU A 147 53.91 -17.93 -61.17
N ASP A 148 52.78 -18.10 -60.47
CA ASP A 148 51.51 -17.46 -60.88
C ASP A 148 51.15 -16.25 -60.01
N LEU A 149 51.47 -15.05 -60.52
CA LEU A 149 51.12 -13.76 -59.90
C LEU A 149 49.60 -13.57 -59.70
N GLY A 150 48.76 -14.26 -60.50
CA GLY A 150 47.30 -14.20 -60.38
C GLY A 150 46.79 -14.77 -59.07
N GLN A 151 47.30 -15.93 -58.65
CA GLN A 151 46.90 -16.59 -57.40
C GLN A 151 47.27 -15.78 -56.16
N MET A 152 48.35 -15.00 -56.21
CA MET A 152 48.79 -14.18 -55.07
C MET A 152 47.85 -12.98 -54.82
N LEU A 153 47.31 -12.37 -55.88
CA LEU A 153 46.33 -11.28 -55.77
C LEU A 153 44.98 -11.76 -55.24
N GLU A 154 44.52 -12.92 -55.70
CA GLU A 154 43.27 -13.54 -55.25
C GLU A 154 43.35 -13.89 -53.75
N ARG A 155 44.49 -14.45 -53.33
CA ARG A 155 44.74 -14.77 -51.91
C ARG A 155 44.84 -13.54 -51.03
N THR A 156 45.48 -12.46 -51.50
CA THR A 156 45.52 -11.17 -50.77
C THR A 156 44.12 -10.59 -50.59
N THR A 157 43.27 -10.69 -51.62
CA THR A 157 41.89 -10.23 -51.56
C THR A 157 41.08 -11.08 -50.59
N ALA A 158 41.25 -12.40 -50.59
CA ALA A 158 40.62 -13.30 -49.63
C ALA A 158 41.01 -12.97 -48.17
N TYR A 159 42.29 -12.74 -47.88
CA TYR A 159 42.73 -12.35 -46.53
C TYR A 159 42.14 -11.02 -46.07
N ARG A 160 42.04 -10.01 -46.95
CA ARG A 160 41.39 -8.74 -46.61
C ARG A 160 39.90 -8.91 -46.30
N ILE A 161 39.19 -9.77 -47.05
CA ILE A 161 37.78 -10.07 -46.82
C ILE A 161 37.58 -10.80 -45.47
N VAL A 162 38.47 -11.74 -45.15
CA VAL A 162 38.43 -12.44 -43.85
C VAL A 162 38.72 -11.48 -42.70
N GLY A 163 39.74 -10.62 -42.85
CA GLY A 163 40.09 -9.59 -41.87
C GLY A 163 38.93 -8.65 -41.57
N SER A 164 38.32 -8.05 -42.60
CA SER A 164 37.17 -7.15 -42.42
C SER A 164 35.95 -7.83 -41.81
N THR A 165 35.75 -9.12 -42.10
CA THR A 165 34.68 -9.92 -41.48
C THR A 165 34.96 -10.18 -39.99
N LEU A 166 36.21 -10.49 -39.62
CA LEU A 166 36.60 -10.69 -38.23
C LEU A 166 36.49 -9.40 -37.41
N ASP A 167 36.93 -8.28 -37.97
CA ASP A 167 36.82 -6.96 -37.36
C ASP A 167 35.33 -6.62 -37.11
N ALA A 168 34.48 -6.78 -38.14
CA ALA A 168 33.04 -6.53 -38.00
C ALA A 168 32.37 -7.42 -36.93
N ARG A 169 32.81 -8.68 -36.77
CA ARG A 169 32.29 -9.59 -35.73
C ARG A 169 32.82 -9.25 -34.34
N TYR A 170 34.04 -8.74 -34.24
CA TYR A 170 34.61 -8.26 -32.98
C TYR A 170 33.89 -6.99 -32.51
N ASP A 171 33.60 -6.06 -33.44
CA ASP A 171 32.80 -4.87 -33.16
C ASP A 171 31.39 -5.26 -32.70
N GLU A 172 30.74 -6.22 -33.38
CA GLU A 172 29.45 -6.76 -32.94
C GLU A 172 29.53 -7.34 -31.53
N LEU A 173 30.56 -8.14 -31.22
CA LEU A 173 30.75 -8.72 -29.89
C LEU A 173 30.95 -7.65 -28.81
N THR A 174 31.68 -6.58 -29.12
CA THR A 174 31.91 -5.46 -28.20
C THR A 174 30.59 -4.75 -27.92
N LEU A 175 29.83 -4.42 -28.96
CA LEU A 175 28.53 -3.76 -28.82
C LEU A 175 27.52 -4.58 -28.00
N VAL A 176 27.43 -5.91 -28.22
CA VAL A 176 26.49 -6.74 -27.43
C VAL A 176 26.93 -6.92 -25.96
N ARG A 177 28.22 -6.78 -25.67
CA ARG A 177 28.72 -6.80 -24.28
C ARG A 177 28.35 -5.52 -23.55
N GLU A 178 28.51 -4.37 -24.20
CA GLU A 178 28.08 -3.08 -23.65
C GLU A 178 26.57 -3.10 -23.37
N GLU A 179 25.73 -3.61 -24.29
CA GLU A 179 24.29 -3.77 -24.06
C GLU A 179 23.97 -4.71 -22.88
N ALA A 180 24.75 -5.79 -22.72
CA ALA A 180 24.57 -6.71 -21.60
C ALA A 180 24.99 -6.12 -20.24
N GLU A 181 26.03 -5.28 -20.22
CA GLU A 181 26.45 -4.51 -19.05
C GLU A 181 25.38 -3.49 -18.66
N GLU A 182 24.87 -2.71 -19.62
CA GLU A 182 23.77 -1.77 -19.39
C GLU A 182 22.51 -2.48 -18.86
N ALA A 183 22.15 -3.63 -19.43
CA ALA A 183 21.02 -4.43 -18.97
C ALA A 183 21.22 -4.99 -17.55
N SER A 184 22.46 -5.36 -17.20
CA SER A 184 22.84 -5.80 -15.85
C SER A 184 22.70 -4.66 -14.84
N ASP A 185 23.21 -3.48 -15.16
CA ASP A 185 23.11 -2.29 -14.31
C ASP A 185 21.65 -1.86 -14.10
N ALA A 186 20.84 -1.86 -15.16
CA ALA A 186 19.41 -1.61 -15.08
C ALA A 186 18.69 -2.64 -14.18
N ALA A 187 19.05 -3.91 -14.26
CA ALA A 187 18.49 -4.96 -13.41
C ALA A 187 18.91 -4.81 -11.94
N ALA A 188 20.15 -4.36 -11.67
CA ALA A 188 20.63 -4.06 -10.33
C ALA A 188 19.90 -2.85 -9.73
N ALA A 189 19.79 -1.74 -10.47
CA ALA A 189 19.08 -0.54 -10.05
C ALA A 189 17.59 -0.80 -9.77
N ALA A 190 16.91 -1.54 -10.66
CA ALA A 190 15.51 -1.91 -10.45
C ALA A 190 15.32 -2.81 -9.22
N ARG A 191 16.28 -3.69 -8.92
CA ARG A 191 16.25 -4.54 -7.72
C ARG A 191 16.38 -3.70 -6.44
N VAL A 192 17.30 -2.73 -6.41
CA VAL A 192 17.46 -1.81 -5.27
C VAL A 192 16.16 -1.01 -5.05
N THR A 193 15.63 -0.41 -6.12
CA THR A 193 14.35 0.33 -6.07
C THR A 193 13.20 -0.54 -5.52
N ALA A 194 13.10 -1.80 -5.96
CA ALA A 194 12.08 -2.72 -5.46
C ALA A 194 12.27 -3.08 -3.97
N GLN A 195 13.50 -3.16 -3.48
CA GLN A 195 13.80 -3.40 -2.06
C GLN A 195 13.45 -2.18 -1.20
N GLU A 196 13.82 -0.99 -1.66
CA GLU A 196 13.49 0.28 -0.99
C GLU A 196 11.97 0.48 -0.90
N ALA A 197 11.26 0.32 -2.02
CA ALA A 197 9.81 0.44 -2.04
C ALA A 197 9.12 -0.58 -1.13
N ARG A 198 9.67 -1.81 -1.03
CA ARG A 198 9.16 -2.83 -0.09
C ARG A 198 9.41 -2.43 1.37
N SER A 199 10.58 -1.89 1.68
CA SER A 199 10.92 -1.42 3.03
C SER A 199 10.01 -0.27 3.46
N ASP A 200 9.83 0.72 2.58
CA ASP A 200 8.93 1.84 2.80
C ASP A 200 7.47 1.39 3.03
N ALA A 201 6.99 0.45 2.21
CA ALA A 201 5.66 -0.14 2.40
C ALA A 201 5.52 -0.87 3.74
N ALA A 202 6.58 -1.51 4.26
CA ALA A 202 6.56 -2.15 5.57
C ALA A 202 6.49 -1.10 6.70
N VAL A 203 7.30 -0.04 6.65
CA VAL A 203 7.25 1.06 7.62
C VAL A 203 5.86 1.70 7.65
N LYS A 204 5.26 1.95 6.50
CA LYS A 204 3.91 2.53 6.41
C LYS A 204 2.82 1.57 6.87
N ARG A 205 2.97 0.26 6.65
CA ARG A 205 2.07 -0.76 7.22
C ARG A 205 2.05 -0.67 8.74
N ASP A 206 3.23 -0.68 9.36
CA ASP A 206 3.37 -0.68 10.81
C ASP A 206 2.79 0.61 11.42
N ARG A 207 2.96 1.76 10.74
CA ARG A 207 2.31 3.03 11.10
C ARG A 207 0.79 2.96 10.98
N ALA A 208 0.26 2.37 9.91
CA ALA A 208 -1.18 2.20 9.71
C ALA A 208 -1.80 1.32 10.80
N GLU A 209 -1.15 0.22 11.15
CA GLU A 209 -1.56 -0.66 12.25
C GLU A 209 -1.57 0.09 13.60
N ALA A 210 -0.49 0.79 13.93
CA ALA A 210 -0.41 1.58 15.17
C ALA A 210 -1.44 2.74 15.20
N ALA A 211 -1.80 3.32 14.05
CA ALA A 211 -2.85 4.33 13.98
C ALA A 211 -4.25 3.72 14.16
N ALA A 212 -4.50 2.55 13.60
CA ALA A 212 -5.75 1.81 13.78
C ALA A 212 -5.97 1.42 15.25
N THR A 213 -4.98 0.80 15.89
CA THR A 213 -5.06 0.43 17.32
C THR A 213 -5.33 1.65 18.21
N ARG A 214 -4.64 2.78 17.96
CA ARG A 214 -4.90 4.01 18.71
C ARG A 214 -6.32 4.55 18.51
N ALA A 215 -6.86 4.46 17.30
CA ALA A 215 -8.23 4.88 17.03
C ALA A 215 -9.25 3.98 17.75
N GLU A 216 -9.01 2.67 17.79
CA GLU A 216 -9.83 1.70 18.55
C GLU A 216 -9.80 1.98 20.05
N ASP A 217 -8.60 2.19 20.62
CA ASP A 217 -8.41 2.50 22.04
C ASP A 217 -9.09 3.81 22.43
N GLU A 218 -8.94 4.87 21.64
CA GLU A 218 -9.58 6.16 21.91
C GLU A 218 -11.10 6.09 21.73
N ALA A 219 -11.60 5.35 20.74
CA ALA A 219 -13.03 5.11 20.59
C ALA A 219 -13.60 4.37 21.82
N ALA A 220 -12.91 3.36 22.34
CA ALA A 220 -13.33 2.64 23.54
C ALA A 220 -13.35 3.54 24.79
N LYS A 221 -12.30 4.35 24.99
CA LYS A 221 -12.24 5.33 26.10
C LYS A 221 -13.36 6.37 25.99
N MET A 222 -13.57 6.94 24.80
CA MET A 222 -14.62 7.93 24.59
C MET A 222 -16.02 7.33 24.75
N ALA A 223 -16.25 6.09 24.31
CA ALA A 223 -17.51 5.39 24.54
C ALA A 223 -17.80 5.16 26.04
N ALA A 224 -16.77 4.85 26.84
CA ALA A 224 -16.91 4.77 28.30
C ALA A 224 -17.24 6.15 28.90
N ARG A 225 -16.54 7.21 28.48
CA ARG A 225 -16.80 8.59 28.94
C ARG A 225 -18.20 9.06 28.56
N THR A 226 -18.64 8.84 27.32
CA THR A 226 -19.98 9.18 26.85
C THR A 226 -21.06 8.49 27.66
N ARG A 227 -20.91 7.19 28.01
CA ARG A 227 -21.87 6.50 28.89
C ARG A 227 -21.99 7.16 30.26
N SER A 228 -20.87 7.53 30.88
CA SER A 228 -20.87 8.25 32.16
C SER A 228 -21.55 9.63 32.05
N LEU A 229 -21.22 10.40 31.01
CA LEU A 229 -21.80 11.73 30.75
C LEU A 229 -23.31 11.65 30.46
N VAL A 230 -23.78 10.62 29.73
CA VAL A 230 -25.21 10.41 29.47
C VAL A 230 -25.95 10.07 30.76
N ALA A 231 -25.39 9.21 31.61
CA ALA A 231 -25.96 8.89 32.91
C ALA A 231 -26.03 10.13 33.82
N GLU A 232 -25.00 10.97 33.81
CA GLU A 232 -24.98 12.24 34.53
C GLU A 232 -26.03 13.23 34.00
N LEU A 233 -26.13 13.39 32.68
CA LEU A 233 -27.13 14.25 32.05
C LEU A 233 -28.55 13.84 32.43
N ALA A 234 -28.81 12.54 32.51
CA ALA A 234 -30.12 12.03 32.84
C ALA A 234 -30.47 12.24 34.32
N ARG A 235 -29.51 12.03 35.23
CA ARG A 235 -29.65 12.40 36.65
C ARG A 235 -29.97 13.90 36.79
N LEU A 236 -29.25 14.77 36.08
CA LEU A 236 -29.50 16.22 36.09
C LEU A 236 -30.88 16.61 35.55
N ARG A 237 -31.46 15.81 34.66
CA ARG A 237 -32.80 16.03 34.10
C ARG A 237 -33.93 15.34 34.88
N GLY A 238 -33.61 14.65 35.96
CA GLY A 238 -34.60 13.85 36.70
C GLY A 238 -35.17 12.68 35.89
N VAL A 239 -34.44 12.21 34.86
CA VAL A 239 -34.83 11.07 34.03
C VAL A 239 -33.92 9.89 34.40
N SER A 240 -34.49 8.78 34.84
CA SER A 240 -33.73 7.53 35.00
C SER A 240 -33.41 6.92 33.63
N VAL A 241 -32.15 6.52 33.40
CA VAL A 241 -31.74 5.76 32.20
C VAL A 241 -31.52 4.32 32.64
N ASP A 242 -32.44 3.44 32.25
CA ASP A 242 -32.28 1.98 32.27
C ASP A 242 -32.10 1.47 30.84
#